data_AF-A0A2T5IBV5-F1
#
_entry.id   AF-A0A2T5IBV5-F1
#
_cell.length_a   1.000
_cell.length_b   1.000
_cell.length_c   1.000
_cell.angle_alpha   90.00
_cell.angle_beta   90.00
_cell.angle_gamma   90.00
#
_symmetry.space_group_name_H-M   'P 1'
#
loop_
_entity.id
_entity.type
_entity.pdbx_description
1 polymer ?
#
loop_
_entity_poly.entity_id
_entity_poly.type
_entity_poly.pdbx_seq_one_letter_code
_entity_poly.pdbx_strand_id
1 'polypeptide(L)'
;MCNLPAIGTEVGEAGVMSSLAAHWNSRFGIYQGSVKQGESVPDYTGRAYTDAAGSWPSKFNAFADFRNKRAVYAPYQGDTTTGLRTNGTIIGSAALQAGGGDRRLATAAVLDCSGFTSGSTVAPVQSWACILMLHPINTNMGGTGTGADRMYLEYLGRSDDEGSPCASSGVPGGPASGGPLVPVLVR
;
A
#
# COMPACT_ATOMS: atom_id res chain seq x y z
N MET A 1 7.79 -9.68 -14.76
CA MET A 1 7.68 -8.24 -14.46
C MET A 1 6.40 -7.73 -15.09
N CYS A 2 5.52 -7.09 -14.33
CA CYS A 2 4.35 -6.42 -14.89
C CYS A 2 4.77 -4.99 -15.27
N ASN A 3 4.61 -4.60 -16.53
CA ASN A 3 4.88 -3.23 -16.97
C ASN A 3 3.79 -2.31 -16.43
N LEU A 4 4.18 -1.14 -15.91
CA LEU A 4 3.21 -0.10 -15.58
C LEU A 4 2.57 0.45 -16.86
N PRO A 5 1.25 0.74 -16.85
CA PRO A 5 0.60 1.44 -17.94
C PRO A 5 1.32 2.74 -18.32
N ALA A 6 1.37 3.05 -19.62
CA ALA A 6 1.92 4.31 -20.10
C ALA A 6 1.03 5.49 -19.63
N ILE A 7 1.63 6.68 -19.51
CA ILE A 7 0.87 7.92 -19.30
C ILE A 7 -0.19 8.05 -20.41
N GLY A 8 -1.39 8.46 -20.03
CA GLY A 8 -2.55 8.53 -20.92
C GLY A 8 -3.34 7.22 -21.06
N THR A 9 -2.83 6.09 -20.54
CA THR A 9 -3.62 4.84 -20.51
C THR A 9 -4.83 5.02 -19.60
N GLU A 10 -6.01 4.65 -20.08
CA GLU A 10 -7.22 4.64 -19.29
C GLU A 10 -7.19 3.48 -18.28
N VAL A 11 -7.38 3.81 -17.00
CA VAL A 11 -7.43 2.83 -15.91
C VAL A 11 -8.69 3.02 -15.09
N GLY A 12 -9.28 1.91 -14.66
CA GLY A 12 -10.47 1.89 -13.82
C GLY A 12 -11.04 0.48 -13.70
N GLU A 13 -11.64 0.19 -12.56
CA GLU A 13 -12.33 -1.08 -12.29
C GLU A 13 -13.62 -0.74 -11.53
N ALA A 14 -14.76 -1.24 -12.00
CA ALA A 14 -16.05 -0.99 -11.37
C ALA A 14 -16.43 -2.14 -10.42
N GLY A 15 -16.90 -1.79 -9.22
CA GLY A 15 -17.41 -2.75 -8.24
C GLY A 15 -16.50 -2.99 -7.05
N VAL A 16 -17.07 -3.55 -5.98
CA VAL A 16 -16.34 -3.89 -4.74
C VAL A 16 -15.71 -5.27 -4.90
N MET A 17 -14.38 -5.34 -4.93
CA MET A 17 -13.65 -6.60 -4.91
C MET A 17 -13.51 -7.12 -3.46
N SER A 18 -14.42 -8.01 -3.04
CA SER A 18 -14.44 -8.55 -1.67
C SER A 18 -13.17 -9.32 -1.28
N SER A 19 -12.47 -9.92 -2.23
CA SER A 19 -11.19 -10.64 -2.02
C SER A 19 -10.00 -9.71 -1.78
N LEU A 20 -10.14 -8.41 -2.06
CA LEU A 20 -9.04 -7.45 -1.97
C LEU A 20 -8.54 -7.28 -0.53
N ALA A 21 -9.43 -7.31 0.47
CA ALA A 21 -9.07 -7.13 1.86
C ALA A 21 -8.10 -8.22 2.35
N ALA A 22 -8.30 -9.49 1.99
CA ALA A 22 -7.40 -10.57 2.38
C ALA A 22 -5.99 -10.40 1.79
N HIS A 23 -5.90 -10.08 0.50
CA HIS A 23 -4.61 -9.83 -0.14
C HIS A 23 -3.94 -8.54 0.37
N TRP A 24 -4.70 -7.48 0.60
CA TRP A 24 -4.20 -6.25 1.21
C TRP A 24 -3.62 -6.52 2.59
N ASN A 25 -4.40 -7.17 3.46
CA ASN A 25 -4.03 -7.47 4.84
C ASN A 25 -2.82 -8.40 4.94
N SER A 26 -2.60 -9.27 3.95
CA SER A 26 -1.37 -10.09 3.91
C SER A 26 -0.08 -9.26 3.89
N ARG A 27 -0.10 -8.04 3.33
CA ARG A 27 1.05 -7.11 3.34
C ARG A 27 1.42 -6.66 4.75
N PHE A 28 0.48 -6.76 5.69
CA PHE A 28 0.64 -6.45 7.11
C PHE A 28 0.93 -7.69 7.95
N GLY A 29 1.11 -8.86 7.33
CA GLY A 29 1.25 -10.13 8.05
C GLY A 29 -0.06 -10.61 8.69
N ILE A 30 -1.21 -10.29 8.09
CA ILE A 30 -2.52 -10.72 8.55
C ILE A 30 -3.13 -11.63 7.48
N TYR A 31 -3.38 -12.89 7.83
CA TYR A 31 -3.83 -13.92 6.89
C TYR A 31 -5.25 -14.39 7.21
N GLN A 32 -6.05 -14.62 6.18
CA GLN A 32 -7.45 -15.02 6.33
C GLN A 32 -7.98 -15.70 5.07
N GLY A 33 -8.96 -16.60 5.26
CA GLY A 33 -9.63 -17.29 4.16
C GLY A 33 -8.64 -18.09 3.29
N SER A 34 -8.65 -17.81 1.98
CA SER A 34 -7.77 -18.46 1.01
C SER A 34 -6.35 -17.89 0.98
N VAL A 35 -6.07 -16.77 1.65
CA VAL A 35 -4.75 -16.13 1.66
C VAL A 35 -3.94 -16.67 2.84
N LYS A 36 -2.94 -17.52 2.54
CA LYS A 36 -2.16 -18.24 3.55
C LYS A 36 -0.74 -17.70 3.72
N GLN A 37 -0.19 -17.91 4.91
CA GLN A 37 1.22 -17.67 5.20
C GLN A 37 2.09 -18.56 4.30
N GLY A 38 3.14 -17.98 3.71
CA GLY A 38 4.04 -18.67 2.76
C GLY A 38 3.61 -18.56 1.29
N GLU A 39 2.32 -18.36 1.01
CA GLU A 39 1.82 -18.09 -0.36
C GLU A 39 1.78 -16.59 -0.66
N SER A 40 1.43 -15.78 0.34
CA SER A 40 1.44 -14.32 0.23
C SER A 40 2.51 -13.72 1.13
N VAL A 41 3.52 -13.14 0.50
CA VAL A 41 4.66 -12.48 1.16
C VAL A 41 4.15 -11.24 1.93
N PRO A 42 4.44 -11.09 3.24
CA PRO A 42 4.16 -9.87 4.00
C PRO A 42 5.24 -8.81 3.77
N ASP A 43 5.07 -7.60 4.27
CA ASP A 43 6.21 -6.72 4.48
C ASP A 43 7.06 -7.22 5.67
N TYR A 44 8.28 -6.71 5.82
CA TYR A 44 9.09 -6.99 7.02
C TYR A 44 8.45 -6.41 8.31
N THR A 45 7.43 -5.55 8.23
CA THR A 45 6.67 -5.08 9.39
C THR A 45 5.17 -5.12 9.14
N GLY A 46 4.42 -5.52 10.18
CA GLY A 46 2.96 -5.43 10.22
C GLY A 46 2.43 -4.14 10.86
N ARG A 47 3.32 -3.21 11.27
CA ARG A 47 2.91 -1.99 11.96
C ARG A 47 1.89 -1.20 11.14
N ALA A 48 0.73 -0.97 11.74
CA ALA A 48 -0.31 -0.14 11.16
C ALA A 48 -0.29 1.28 11.74
N TYR A 49 -0.78 2.23 10.95
CA TYR A 49 -0.88 3.64 11.30
C TYR A 49 -2.32 4.10 11.07
N THR A 50 -3.08 4.18 12.16
CA THR A 50 -4.45 4.70 12.21
C THR A 50 -4.52 5.86 13.20
N ASP A 51 -5.61 6.65 13.19
CA ASP A 51 -5.76 7.74 14.17
C ASP A 51 -6.06 7.27 15.61
N ALA A 52 -6.14 5.95 15.83
CA ALA A 52 -6.25 5.41 17.18
C ALA A 52 -5.02 5.84 17.99
N ALA A 53 -5.24 6.33 19.21
CA ALA A 53 -4.18 6.89 20.06
C ALA A 53 -3.06 5.88 20.35
N GLY A 54 -3.36 4.57 20.38
CA GLY A 54 -2.35 3.51 20.54
C GLY A 54 -1.57 3.18 19.25
N SER A 55 -2.03 3.63 18.09
CA SER A 55 -1.47 3.27 16.79
C SER A 55 -0.48 4.30 16.26
N TRP A 56 -0.92 5.54 15.99
CA TRP A 56 -0.11 6.59 15.38
C TRP A 56 -0.44 7.97 15.98
N PRO A 57 0.09 8.27 17.17
CA PRO A 57 -0.22 9.51 17.88
C PRO A 57 0.11 10.78 17.08
N SER A 58 1.21 10.76 16.32
CA SER A 58 1.66 11.94 15.56
C SER A 58 0.76 12.23 14.36
N LYS A 59 0.17 11.22 13.71
CA LYS A 59 -0.67 11.35 12.51
C LYS A 59 0.02 12.01 11.30
N PHE A 60 1.35 12.11 11.33
CA PHE A 60 2.19 12.53 10.21
C PHE A 60 3.54 11.79 10.25
N ASN A 61 4.21 11.73 9.09
CA ASN A 61 5.53 11.13 8.90
C ASN A 61 5.59 9.64 9.34
N ALA A 62 4.63 8.83 8.89
CA ALA A 62 4.59 7.41 9.22
C ALA A 62 5.77 6.67 8.59
N PHE A 63 6.26 7.11 7.44
CA PHE A 63 7.40 6.52 6.75
C PHE A 63 8.67 6.47 7.62
N ALA A 64 8.96 7.52 8.38
CA ALA A 64 10.11 7.52 9.28
C ALA A 64 10.01 6.41 10.35
N ASP A 65 8.86 6.27 11.01
CA ASP A 65 8.62 5.21 11.98
C ASP A 65 8.57 3.83 11.30
N PHE A 66 7.96 3.73 10.11
CA PHE A 66 7.85 2.49 9.35
C PHE A 66 9.22 1.86 9.11
N ARG A 67 10.22 2.65 8.69
CA ARG A 67 11.60 2.16 8.53
C ARG A 67 12.17 1.59 9.82
N ASN A 68 11.94 2.25 10.96
CA ASN A 68 12.40 1.77 12.26
C ASN A 68 11.70 0.47 12.67
N LYS A 69 10.39 0.38 12.47
CA LYS A 69 9.59 -0.81 12.78
C LYS A 69 9.91 -1.98 11.87
N ARG A 70 10.30 -1.70 10.63
CA ARG A 70 10.79 -2.67 9.66
C ARG A 70 12.10 -3.32 10.09
N ALA A 71 13.03 -2.52 10.62
CA ALA A 71 14.34 -3.01 11.10
C ALA A 71 14.24 -3.98 12.28
N VAL A 72 13.13 -3.94 13.04
CA VAL A 72 12.89 -4.81 14.21
C VAL A 72 11.76 -5.83 13.97
N TYR A 73 11.31 -5.96 12.73
CA TYR A 73 10.23 -6.88 12.34
C TYR A 73 8.97 -6.75 13.21
N ALA A 74 8.55 -5.51 13.49
CA ALA A 74 7.42 -5.27 14.39
C ALA A 74 6.13 -5.86 13.80
N PRO A 75 5.41 -6.72 14.52
CA PRO A 75 4.17 -7.30 14.03
C PRO A 75 3.03 -6.27 14.07
N TYR A 76 1.93 -6.62 13.41
CA TYR A 76 0.70 -5.86 13.55
C TYR A 76 0.26 -5.85 15.02
N GLN A 77 -0.02 -4.65 15.53
CA GLN A 77 -0.27 -4.37 16.94
C GLN A 77 -1.68 -4.75 17.43
N GLY A 78 -2.46 -5.39 16.57
CA GLY A 78 -3.80 -5.87 16.87
C GLY A 78 -4.91 -4.86 16.61
N ASP A 79 -6.09 -5.42 16.43
CA ASP A 79 -7.35 -4.72 16.15
C ASP A 79 -7.69 -3.71 17.26
N THR A 80 -7.56 -4.08 18.53
CA THR A 80 -7.83 -3.19 19.68
C THR A 80 -6.98 -1.92 19.68
N THR A 81 -5.68 -2.07 19.45
CA THR A 81 -4.73 -0.93 19.45
C THR A 81 -4.97 0.02 18.28
N THR A 82 -5.46 -0.52 17.16
CA THR A 82 -5.62 0.23 15.90
C THR A 82 -7.06 0.69 15.63
N GLY A 83 -8.04 0.21 16.41
CA GLY A 83 -9.46 0.43 16.14
C GLY A 83 -10.00 -0.32 14.93
N LEU A 84 -9.27 -1.32 14.43
CA LEU A 84 -9.63 -2.09 13.24
C LEU A 84 -10.35 -3.39 13.61
N ARG A 85 -10.91 -4.06 12.62
CA ARG A 85 -11.50 -5.41 12.71
C ARG A 85 -11.06 -6.23 11.50
N THR A 86 -9.83 -6.70 11.55
CA THR A 86 -9.21 -7.45 10.46
C THR A 86 -9.57 -8.94 10.50
N ASN A 87 -9.95 -9.48 11.66
CA ASN A 87 -10.42 -10.88 11.85
C ASN A 87 -9.48 -11.97 11.28
N GLY A 88 -8.21 -11.66 11.03
CA GLY A 88 -7.22 -12.58 10.47
C GLY A 88 -6.20 -13.06 11.51
N THR A 89 -5.44 -14.08 11.14
CA THR A 89 -4.30 -14.57 11.92
C THR A 89 -3.09 -13.67 11.71
N ILE A 90 -2.59 -13.09 12.79
CA ILE A 90 -1.42 -12.21 12.79
C ILE A 90 -0.15 -13.06 12.95
N ILE A 91 0.83 -12.87 12.06
CA ILE A 91 2.14 -13.52 12.20
C ILE A 91 3.09 -12.69 13.09
N GLY A 92 3.99 -13.39 13.78
CA GLY A 92 4.99 -12.76 14.66
C GLY A 92 6.27 -12.31 13.95
N SER A 93 7.13 -11.62 14.68
CA SER A 93 8.40 -11.07 14.19
C SER A 93 9.32 -12.08 13.50
N ALA A 94 9.43 -13.31 14.01
CA ALA A 94 10.28 -14.34 13.40
C ALA A 94 9.82 -14.71 11.97
N ALA A 95 8.50 -14.76 11.75
CA ALA A 95 7.94 -15.04 10.43
C ALA A 95 8.09 -13.84 9.48
N LEU A 96 7.93 -12.62 9.99
CA LEU A 96 8.19 -11.39 9.22
C LEU A 96 9.66 -11.28 8.83
N GLN A 97 10.59 -11.66 9.72
CA GLN A 97 12.01 -11.70 9.43
C GLN A 97 12.35 -12.74 8.36
N ALA A 98 11.80 -13.94 8.46
CA ALA A 98 12.12 -15.04 7.56
C ALA A 98 11.52 -14.88 6.15
N GLY A 99 10.39 -14.19 6.03
CA GLY A 99 9.62 -14.16 4.78
C GLY A 99 9.12 -12.78 4.35
N GLY A 100 9.51 -11.70 5.01
CA GLY A 100 9.08 -10.35 4.64
C GLY A 100 9.72 -9.84 3.34
N GLY A 101 9.11 -8.82 2.74
CA GLY A 101 9.63 -8.12 1.56
C GLY A 101 9.27 -6.65 1.52
N ASP A 102 9.54 -5.97 0.41
CA ASP A 102 9.10 -4.60 0.10
C ASP A 102 7.68 -4.65 -0.47
N ARG A 103 6.66 -4.57 0.40
CA ARG A 103 5.27 -4.85 0.02
C ARG A 103 4.29 -3.75 0.40
N ARG A 104 4.68 -2.80 1.27
CA ARG A 104 3.85 -1.64 1.64
C ARG A 104 4.21 -0.34 0.92
N LEU A 105 5.38 -0.28 0.28
CA LEU A 105 5.68 0.77 -0.70
C LEU A 105 5.10 0.37 -2.04
N ALA A 106 4.29 1.26 -2.62
CA ALA A 106 3.63 1.00 -3.89
C ALA A 106 3.62 2.24 -4.76
N THR A 107 3.56 1.98 -6.06
CA THR A 107 3.34 3.01 -7.07
C THR A 107 1.85 3.10 -7.33
N ALA A 108 1.27 4.29 -7.17
CA ALA A 108 -0.15 4.56 -7.41
C ALA A 108 -0.31 5.54 -8.57
N ALA A 109 -1.27 5.29 -9.46
CA ALA A 109 -1.59 6.20 -10.54
C ALA A 109 -2.25 7.47 -9.99
N VAL A 110 -1.79 8.62 -10.45
CA VAL A 110 -2.45 9.91 -10.25
C VAL A 110 -3.32 10.18 -11.46
N LEU A 111 -4.60 10.37 -11.23
CA LEU A 111 -5.63 10.54 -12.25
C LEU A 111 -6.30 11.91 -12.08
N ASP A 112 -6.80 12.48 -13.17
CA ASP A 112 -7.74 13.59 -13.08
C ASP A 112 -9.16 13.06 -12.85
N CYS A 113 -9.71 13.39 -11.69
CA CYS A 113 -11.04 12.98 -11.30
C CYS A 113 -12.13 13.49 -12.25
N SER A 114 -11.87 14.53 -13.04
CA SER A 114 -12.79 15.01 -14.09
C SER A 114 -13.03 13.96 -15.18
N GLY A 115 -12.11 12.99 -15.36
CA GLY A 115 -12.27 11.89 -16.31
C GLY A 115 -13.36 10.88 -15.91
N PHE A 116 -13.69 10.79 -14.62
CA PHE A 116 -14.78 9.96 -14.09
C PHE A 116 -16.13 10.70 -14.18
N THR A 117 -16.49 11.15 -15.38
CA THR A 117 -17.81 11.75 -15.65
C THR A 117 -18.92 10.68 -15.67
N SER A 118 -20.18 11.12 -15.55
CA SER A 118 -21.37 10.25 -15.63
C SER A 118 -21.35 9.38 -16.90
N GLY A 119 -20.94 8.12 -16.76
CA GLY A 119 -20.85 7.13 -17.84
C GLY A 119 -19.44 6.58 -18.11
N SER A 120 -18.39 7.24 -17.61
CA SER A 120 -17.01 6.76 -17.68
C SER A 120 -16.57 6.17 -16.33
N THR A 121 -16.14 4.92 -16.34
CA THR A 121 -15.53 4.25 -15.18
C THR A 121 -14.01 4.24 -15.24
N VAL A 122 -13.42 5.00 -16.17
CA VAL A 122 -11.97 5.04 -16.42
C VAL A 122 -11.47 6.48 -16.49
N ALA A 123 -10.22 6.69 -16.13
CA ALA A 123 -9.53 7.98 -16.30
C ALA A 123 -8.09 7.76 -16.77
N PRO A 124 -7.51 8.70 -17.54
CA PRO A 124 -6.15 8.58 -18.02
C PRO A 124 -5.12 8.77 -16.90
N VAL A 125 -4.09 7.93 -16.88
CA VAL A 125 -2.93 8.09 -15.99
C VAL A 125 -2.18 9.37 -16.32
N GLN A 126 -2.08 10.30 -15.37
CA GLN A 126 -1.32 11.56 -15.54
C GLN A 126 0.11 11.44 -15.04
N SER A 127 0.29 10.79 -13.90
CA SER A 127 1.60 10.55 -13.31
C SER A 127 1.54 9.38 -12.33
N TRP A 128 2.68 9.04 -11.75
CA TRP A 128 2.82 7.97 -10.78
C TRP A 128 3.36 8.52 -9.46
N ALA A 129 2.71 8.16 -8.37
CA ALA A 129 3.05 8.56 -7.02
C ALA A 129 3.69 7.39 -6.28
N CYS A 130 4.71 7.67 -5.46
CA CYS A 130 5.16 6.73 -4.45
C CYS A 130 4.29 6.89 -3.21
N ILE A 131 3.73 5.79 -2.73
CA ILE A 131 2.88 5.78 -1.55
C ILE A 131 3.32 4.72 -0.54
N LEU A 132 3.09 4.99 0.73
CA LEU A 132 3.11 4.00 1.80
C LEU A 132 1.68 3.63 2.18
N MET A 133 1.36 2.34 2.14
CA MET A 133 0.12 1.82 2.71
C MET A 133 0.17 1.93 4.24
N LEU A 134 -0.81 2.56 4.89
CA LEU A 134 -0.70 2.86 6.32
C LEU A 134 -1.34 1.81 7.23
N HIS A 135 -2.51 1.27 6.89
CA HIS A 135 -3.22 0.31 7.74
C HIS A 135 -3.92 -0.82 6.93
N PRO A 136 -4.22 -1.97 7.55
CA PRO A 136 -5.01 -3.01 6.91
C PRO A 136 -6.47 -2.55 6.72
N ILE A 137 -7.20 -3.26 5.88
CA ILE A 137 -8.63 -3.05 5.59
C ILE A 137 -9.46 -3.93 6.53
N ASN A 138 -10.58 -3.40 7.02
CA ASN A 138 -11.54 -4.21 7.78
C ASN A 138 -12.24 -5.22 6.87
N THR A 139 -12.27 -6.49 7.25
CA THR A 139 -12.80 -7.55 6.39
C THR A 139 -14.33 -7.67 6.46
N ASN A 140 -14.99 -6.89 7.32
CA ASN A 140 -16.44 -6.76 7.45
C ASN A 140 -16.79 -5.31 7.78
N MET A 141 -18.05 -4.89 7.59
CA MET A 141 -18.59 -3.64 8.15
C MET A 141 -18.36 -3.64 9.67
N GLY A 142 -17.33 -2.94 10.11
CA GLY A 142 -16.84 -2.99 11.48
C GLY A 142 -15.54 -2.21 11.61
N GLY A 143 -15.08 -2.06 12.84
CA GLY A 143 -14.02 -1.14 13.22
C GLY A 143 -14.62 0.12 13.82
N THR A 144 -13.80 0.95 14.41
CA THR A 144 -14.18 2.26 14.92
C THR A 144 -13.19 3.30 14.43
N GLY A 145 -13.66 4.54 14.33
CA GLY A 145 -12.83 5.62 13.83
C GLY A 145 -12.34 5.36 12.41
N THR A 146 -11.13 5.78 12.13
CA THR A 146 -10.78 6.12 10.75
C THR A 146 -10.52 4.95 9.83
N GLY A 147 -10.17 3.79 10.35
CA GLY A 147 -10.04 2.59 9.53
C GLY A 147 -11.36 1.91 9.17
N ALA A 148 -12.49 2.34 9.75
CA ALA A 148 -13.83 1.87 9.37
C ALA A 148 -14.40 2.63 8.16
N ASP A 149 -14.11 3.93 8.04
CA ASP A 149 -14.72 4.80 7.03
C ASP A 149 -13.78 5.15 5.88
N ARG A 150 -12.45 5.07 6.07
CA ARG A 150 -11.45 5.59 5.12
C ARG A 150 -10.18 4.74 5.10
N MET A 151 -9.49 4.81 3.97
CA MET A 151 -8.13 4.28 3.83
C MET A 151 -7.12 5.42 3.84
N TYR A 152 -6.08 5.27 4.67
CA TYR A 152 -4.95 6.19 4.69
C TYR A 152 -3.77 5.63 3.92
N LEU A 153 -3.21 6.50 3.09
CA LEU A 153 -1.96 6.31 2.38
C LEU A 153 -1.11 7.55 2.64
N GLU A 154 0.19 7.38 2.82
CA GLU A 154 1.11 8.50 2.89
C GLU A 154 1.76 8.70 1.52
N TYR A 155 1.60 9.89 0.95
CA TYR A 155 2.29 10.30 -0.28
C TYR A 155 3.74 10.60 0.03
N LEU A 156 4.66 9.92 -0.66
CA LEU A 156 6.11 10.02 -0.43
C LEU A 156 6.82 10.84 -1.50
N GLY A 157 6.08 11.38 -2.47
CA GLY A 157 6.63 12.09 -3.63
C GLY A 157 6.27 11.40 -4.93
N ARG A 158 6.76 11.95 -6.04
CA ARG A 158 6.56 11.28 -7.32
C ARG A 158 7.42 10.03 -7.35
N SER A 159 6.94 8.99 -8.02
CA SER A 159 7.68 7.74 -8.10
C SER A 159 8.87 7.80 -9.06
N ASP A 160 8.93 8.83 -9.90
CA ASP A 160 9.94 9.07 -10.93
C ASP A 160 11.06 10.03 -10.46
N ASP A 161 11.01 10.49 -9.20
CA ASP A 161 12.03 11.33 -8.57
C ASP A 161 13.26 10.50 -8.12
N GLU A 162 14.47 11.04 -8.27
CA GLU A 162 15.75 10.37 -7.95
C GLU A 162 15.87 9.91 -6.49
N GLY A 163 15.19 10.56 -5.55
CA GLY A 163 15.14 10.19 -4.14
C GLY A 163 13.93 9.34 -3.73
N SER A 164 13.09 8.92 -4.69
CA SER A 164 11.83 8.26 -4.38
C SER A 164 12.04 6.87 -3.77
N PRO A 165 11.41 6.53 -2.63
CA PRO A 165 11.47 5.19 -2.06
C PRO A 165 10.92 4.09 -2.99
N CYS A 166 10.13 4.47 -4.01
CA CYS A 166 9.56 3.54 -4.99
C CYS A 166 10.40 3.44 -6.29
N ALA A 167 11.54 4.13 -6.40
CA ALA A 167 12.36 4.13 -7.62
C ALA A 167 12.87 2.73 -7.99
N SER A 168 13.10 1.86 -7.00
CA SER A 168 13.51 0.46 -7.22
C SER A 168 12.36 -0.48 -7.62
N SER A 169 11.10 -0.02 -7.57
CA SER A 169 9.90 -0.82 -7.88
C SER A 169 9.61 -0.94 -9.39
N GLY A 170 10.56 -0.56 -10.25
CA GLY A 170 10.42 -0.69 -11.71
C GLY A 170 9.54 0.40 -12.35
N VAL A 171 9.45 1.56 -11.72
CA VAL A 171 8.73 2.72 -12.25
C VAL A 171 9.55 3.33 -13.39
N PRO A 172 8.91 3.74 -14.51
CA PRO A 172 9.57 4.56 -15.52
C PRO A 172 10.18 5.79 -14.87
N GLY A 173 11.49 5.88 -14.92
CA GLY A 173 12.23 7.00 -14.38
C GLY A 173 11.92 8.29 -15.13
N GLY A 174 11.86 9.40 -14.41
CA GLY A 174 11.73 10.73 -15.00
C GLY A 174 13.05 11.12 -15.67
N PRO A 175 13.08 12.21 -16.46
CA PRO A 175 14.28 12.65 -17.17
C PRO A 175 15.48 12.98 -16.25
N ALA A 176 15.26 13.10 -14.94
CA ALA A 176 16.28 13.37 -13.92
C ALA A 176 16.47 12.22 -12.91
N SER A 177 15.98 11.01 -13.18
CA SER A 177 16.09 9.88 -12.23
C SER A 177 17.44 9.16 -12.32
N GLY A 178 18.08 8.92 -11.16
CA GLY A 178 19.40 8.29 -11.04
C GLY A 178 19.41 6.75 -11.00
N GLY A 179 18.28 6.09 -11.30
CA GLY A 179 18.17 4.63 -11.41
C GLY A 179 18.14 4.16 -12.88
N PRO A 180 18.43 2.87 -13.17
CA PRO A 180 18.37 2.37 -14.54
C PRO A 180 16.97 2.57 -15.13
N LEU A 181 16.89 3.43 -16.13
CA LEU A 181 15.66 3.78 -16.84
C LEU A 181 15.01 2.51 -17.39
N VAL A 182 13.84 2.15 -16.86
CA VAL A 182 13.02 1.10 -17.47
C VAL A 182 12.33 1.72 -18.69
N PRO A 183 12.48 1.16 -19.91
CA PRO A 183 11.89 1.75 -21.11
C PRO A 183 10.37 1.83 -20.98
N VAL A 184 9.82 3.05 -21.01
CA VAL A 184 8.44 3.25 -21.46
C VAL A 184 8.45 3.21 -22.98
N LEU A 185 7.62 2.33 -23.55
CA LEU A 185 7.40 2.25 -24.98
C LEU A 185 6.90 3.62 -25.47
N VAL A 186 7.78 4.34 -26.15
CA VAL A 186 7.48 5.53 -26.92
C VAL A 186 6.61 5.10 -28.11
N ARG A 187 5.49 5.77 -28.33
CA ARG A 187 4.83 5.84 -29.64
C ARG A 187 4.83 7.29 -30.10
#